data_AF-A0A7K0M5N4-F1
#
_entry.id   AF-A0A7K0M5N4-F1
#
_cell.length_a   1.000
_cell.length_b   1.000
_cell.length_c   1.000
_cell.angle_alpha   90.00
_cell.angle_beta   90.00
_cell.angle_gamma   90.00
#
_symmetry.space_group_name_H-M   'P 1'
#
loop_
_entity.id
_entity.type
_entity.pdbx_description
1 polymer ?
#
loop_
_entity_poly.entity_id
_entity_poly.type
_entity_poly.pdbx_seq_one_letter_code
_entity_poly.pdbx_strand_id
1 'polypeptide(L)'
;MLQKWPPGLQVARSYKISWLRGDLIAAVVLTGLLIPAGMGYAEVAGLPPVTGLYATIVPLLVYAVVGPSRLLVLGPDSALAPIIGASI
;
A
#
# COMPACT_ATOMS: atom_id res chain seq x y z
N MET A 1 -1.47 4.18 32.11
CA MET A 1 -0.71 5.20 31.34
C MET A 1 -0.94 4.96 29.85
N LEU A 2 -1.99 5.55 29.28
CA LEU A 2 -2.40 5.39 27.87
C LEU A 2 -1.96 6.62 27.07
N GLN A 3 -0.77 6.57 26.49
CA GLN A 3 -0.40 7.41 25.35
C GLN A 3 0.31 6.53 24.32
N LYS A 4 -0.42 5.59 23.71
CA LYS A 4 0.09 4.87 22.54
C LYS A 4 -0.27 5.69 21.31
N TRP A 5 0.63 6.61 20.95
CA TRP A 5 0.57 7.32 19.68
C TRP A 5 0.44 6.31 18.53
N PRO A 6 -0.27 6.61 17.43
CA PRO A 6 -0.39 5.69 16.31
C PRO A 6 1.01 5.26 15.83
N PRO A 7 1.22 3.98 15.46
CA PRO A 7 2.55 3.45 15.19
C PRO A 7 3.31 4.24 14.11
N GLY A 8 2.62 4.70 13.07
CA GLY A 8 3.21 5.54 12.02
C GLY A 8 3.82 6.84 12.54
N LEU A 9 3.22 7.43 13.58
CA LEU A 9 3.72 8.67 14.19
C LEU A 9 4.94 8.43 15.09
N GLN A 10 5.06 7.23 15.69
CA GLN A 10 6.27 6.82 16.39
C GLN A 10 7.43 6.57 15.41
N VAL A 11 7.13 5.97 14.26
CA VAL A 11 8.10 5.78 13.18
C VAL A 11 8.59 7.11 12.63
N ALA A 12 7.68 8.07 12.38
CA ALA A 12 8.05 9.41 11.93
C ALA A 12 8.96 10.14 12.93
N ARG A 13 8.69 10.00 14.24
CA ARG A 13 9.51 10.61 15.31
C ARG A 13 10.90 9.98 15.48
N SER A 14 11.03 8.70 15.21
CA SER A 14 12.30 7.95 15.32
C SER A 14 13.01 7.77 13.98
N TYR A 15 12.52 8.42 12.93
CA TYR A 15 13.04 8.29 11.57
C TYR A 15 14.46 8.86 11.46
N LYS A 16 15.37 8.08 10.89
CA LYS A 16 16.75 8.48 10.65
C LYS A 16 16.93 8.88 9.19
N ILE A 17 17.52 10.05 8.94
CA ILE A 17 17.86 10.53 7.59
C ILE A 17 18.71 9.52 6.79
N SER A 18 19.52 8.70 7.47
CA SER A 18 20.31 7.66 6.83
C SER A 18 19.46 6.60 6.11
N TRP A 19 18.19 6.43 6.49
CA TRP A 19 17.27 5.49 5.85
C TRP A 19 16.64 6.04 4.57
N LEU A 20 16.63 7.36 4.39
CA LEU A 20 15.96 8.03 3.26
C LEU A 20 16.42 7.51 1.90
N ARG A 21 17.72 7.20 1.76
CA ARG A 21 18.26 6.67 0.49
C ARG A 21 17.70 5.28 0.17
N GLY A 22 17.64 4.41 1.17
CA GLY A 22 17.07 3.06 1.01
C GLY A 22 15.57 3.12 0.71
N ASP A 23 14.85 3.97 1.46
CA ASP A 23 13.42 4.15 1.30
C ASP A 23 13.06 4.75 -0.07
N LEU A 24 13.85 5.67 -0.62
CA LEU A 24 13.65 6.21 -1.97
C LEU A 24 13.82 5.14 -3.05
N ILE A 25 14.87 4.31 -2.95
CA ILE A 25 15.08 3.21 -3.90
C ILE A 25 13.92 2.22 -3.81
N ALA A 26 13.54 1.82 -2.59
CA ALA A 26 12.41 0.94 -2.35
C ALA A 26 11.10 1.53 -2.90
N ALA A 27 10.86 2.83 -2.70
CA ALA A 27 9.68 3.51 -3.22
C ALA A 27 9.60 3.47 -4.74
N VAL A 28 10.71 3.72 -5.45
CA VAL A 28 10.76 3.65 -6.92
C VAL A 28 10.47 2.22 -7.41
N VAL A 29 11.13 1.23 -6.81
CA VAL A 29 10.94 -0.19 -7.16
C VAL A 29 9.50 -0.63 -6.90
N LEU A 30 8.97 -0.35 -5.70
CA LEU A 30 7.60 -0.70 -5.32
C LEU A 30 6.58 -0.02 -6.22
N THR A 31 6.76 1.26 -6.54
CA THR A 31 5.86 2.00 -7.44
C THR A 31 5.83 1.36 -8.83
N GLY A 32 7.01 1.02 -9.38
CA GLY A 32 7.11 0.37 -10.68
C GLY A 32 6.46 -1.02 -10.72
N LEU A 33 6.42 -1.74 -9.59
CA LEU A 33 5.79 -3.05 -9.49
C LEU A 33 4.27 -2.95 -9.24
N LEU A 34 3.86 -2.08 -8.32
CA LEU A 34 2.48 -2.00 -7.82
C LEU A 34 1.52 -1.36 -8.81
N ILE A 35 1.97 -0.37 -9.60
CA ILE A 35 1.13 0.28 -10.61
C ILE A 35 0.59 -0.74 -11.64
N PRO A 36 1.44 -1.47 -12.38
CA PRO A 36 0.95 -2.43 -13.37
C PRO A 36 0.21 -3.60 -12.72
N ALA A 37 0.66 -4.10 -11.56
CA ALA A 37 0.00 -5.19 -10.86
C ALA A 37 -1.42 -4.81 -10.41
N GLY A 38 -1.58 -3.64 -9.78
CA GLY A 38 -2.89 -3.15 -9.33
C GLY A 38 -3.85 -2.91 -10.49
N MET A 39 -3.37 -2.35 -11.59
CA MET A 39 -4.17 -2.17 -12.81
C MET A 39 -4.63 -3.52 -13.37
N GLY A 40 -3.74 -4.52 -13.45
CA GLY A 40 -4.10 -5.87 -13.91
C GLY A 40 -5.15 -6.54 -13.02
N TYR A 41 -5.07 -6.38 -11.69
CA TYR A 41 -6.09 -6.92 -10.80
C TYR A 41 -7.45 -6.26 -10.95
N ALA A 42 -7.50 -4.96 -11.22
CA ALA A 42 -8.75 -4.28 -11.52
C ALA A 42 -9.37 -4.79 -12.82
N GLU A 43 -8.56 -5.01 -13.87
CA GLU A 43 -9.05 -5.59 -15.13
C GLU A 43 -9.58 -7.01 -14.95
N VAL A 44 -8.89 -7.87 -14.19
CA VAL A 44 -9.36 -9.22 -13.86
C VAL A 44 -10.66 -9.19 -13.07
N ALA A 45 -10.86 -8.17 -12.24
CA ALA A 45 -12.11 -7.94 -11.53
C ALA A 45 -13.22 -7.30 -12.38
N GLY A 46 -13.00 -7.06 -13.68
CA GLY A 46 -13.98 -6.42 -14.57
C GLY A 46 -14.12 -4.90 -14.38
N LEU A 47 -13.20 -4.26 -13.66
CA LEU A 47 -13.22 -2.84 -13.33
C LEU A 47 -12.28 -2.04 -14.25
N PRO A 48 -12.49 -0.72 -14.40
CA PRO A 48 -11.52 0.14 -15.07
C PRO A 48 -10.14 0.07 -14.38
N PRO A 49 -9.02 0.03 -15.13
CA PRO A 49 -7.66 -0.12 -14.58
C PRO A 49 -7.30 0.91 -13.50
N VAL A 50 -7.82 2.14 -13.64
CA VAL A 50 -7.62 3.24 -12.68
C VAL A 50 -8.12 2.89 -11.27
N THR A 51 -9.11 2.01 -11.17
CA THR A 51 -9.65 1.52 -9.88
C THR A 51 -8.59 0.77 -9.08
N GLY A 52 -7.68 0.06 -9.77
CA GLY A 52 -6.54 -0.62 -9.16
C GLY A 52 -5.54 0.34 -8.51
N LEU A 53 -5.38 1.54 -9.08
CA LEU A 53 -4.52 2.57 -8.50
C LEU A 53 -5.11 3.10 -7.19
N TYR A 54 -6.42 3.40 -7.16
CA TYR A 54 -7.10 3.81 -5.93
C TYR A 54 -7.07 2.71 -4.87
N ALA A 55 -7.29 1.46 -5.26
CA ALA A 55 -7.23 0.29 -4.40
C ALA A 55 -5.82 0.00 -3.83
N THR A 56 -4.78 0.58 -4.43
CA THR A 56 -3.40 0.45 -3.95
C THR A 56 -2.98 1.65 -3.09
N ILE A 57 -3.22 2.88 -3.56
CA ILE A 57 -2.72 4.11 -2.93
C ILE A 57 -3.42 4.37 -1.60
N VAL A 58 -4.76 4.27 -1.57
CA VAL A 58 -5.54 4.63 -0.38
C VAL A 58 -5.20 3.71 0.81
N PRO A 59 -5.19 2.36 0.66
CA PRO A 59 -4.82 1.47 1.77
C PRO A 59 -3.37 1.66 2.25
N LEU A 60 -2.43 1.94 1.34
CA LEU A 60 -1.04 2.24 1.71
C LEU A 60 -0.92 3.49 2.56
N LEU A 61 -1.63 4.57 2.22
CA LEU A 61 -1.65 5.80 3.01
C LEU A 61 -2.26 5.58 4.39
N VAL A 62 -3.38 4.85 4.45
CA VAL A 62 -4.02 4.50 5.73
C VAL A 62 -3.06 3.65 6.57
N TYR A 63 -2.46 2.61 5.98
CA TYR A 63 -1.55 1.71 6.67
C TYR A 63 -0.24 2.40 7.10
N ALA A 64 0.25 3.40 6.38
CA ALA A 64 1.39 4.19 6.83
C ALA A 64 1.13 4.88 8.18
N VAL A 65 -0.13 5.20 8.49
CA VAL A 65 -0.53 5.85 9.76
C VAL A 65 -0.81 4.80 10.84
N VAL A 66 -1.60 3.77 10.51
CA VAL A 66 -2.12 2.79 11.49
C VAL A 66 -1.27 1.53 11.64
N GLY A 67 -0.44 1.23 10.66
CA GLY A 67 0.26 -0.03 10.50
C GLY A 67 1.39 -0.22 11.51
N PRO A 68 1.45 -1.36 12.21
CA PRO A 68 2.51 -1.63 13.19
C PRO A 68 3.85 -2.02 12.54
N SER A 69 3.83 -2.49 11.28
CA SER A 69 5.04 -2.93 10.56
C SER A 69 5.47 -1.91 9.50
N ARG A 70 6.76 -1.56 9.49
CA ARG A 70 7.37 -0.61 8.54
C ARG A 70 7.63 -1.18 7.14
N LEU A 71 7.60 -2.50 6.99
CA LEU A 71 7.98 -3.19 5.75
C LEU A 71 6.80 -3.85 5.03
N LEU A 72 5.61 -3.86 5.66
CA LEU A 72 4.43 -4.46 5.04
C LEU A 72 3.85 -3.49 4.02
N VAL A 73 3.65 -3.97 2.79
CA VAL A 73 3.00 -3.26 1.69
C VAL A 73 1.63 -3.87 1.48
N LEU A 74 0.60 -3.03 1.50
CA LEU A 74 -0.77 -3.43 1.16
C LEU A 74 -1.06 -3.13 -0.30
N GLY A 75 -1.85 -3.98 -0.95
CA GLY A 75 -2.30 -3.78 -2.31
C GLY A 75 -3.44 -4.74 -2.66
N PRO A 76 -4.08 -4.55 -3.82
CA PRO A 76 -5.03 -5.50 -4.37
C PRO A 76 -4.37 -6.87 -4.57
N ASP A 77 -5.08 -7.93 -4.19
CA ASP A 77 -4.60 -9.32 -4.21
C ASP A 77 -5.34 -10.14 -5.27
N SER A 78 -4.61 -11.09 -5.90
CA SER A 78 -5.15 -11.99 -6.93
C SER A 78 -6.40 -12.74 -6.47
N ALA A 79 -6.47 -13.15 -5.20
CA ALA A 79 -7.57 -13.94 -4.67
C ALA A 79 -8.87 -13.11 -4.54
N LEU A 80 -8.75 -11.80 -4.34
CA LEU A 80 -9.90 -10.91 -4.17
C LEU A 80 -10.51 -10.47 -5.50
N ALA A 81 -9.68 -10.34 -6.55
CA ALA A 81 -10.13 -9.90 -7.88
C ALA A 81 -11.33 -10.71 -8.44
N PRO A 82 -11.32 -12.06 -8.49
CA PRO A 82 -12.45 -12.82 -9.01
C PRO A 82 -13.69 -12.77 -8.10
N ILE A 83 -13.54 -12.58 -6.79
CA ILE A 83 -14.66 -12.43 -5.86
C ILE A 83 -15.39 -11.11 -6.14
N ILE A 84 -14.64 -10.04 -6.36
CA ILE A 84 -15.19 -8.73 -6.74
C ILE A 84 -15.87 -8.84 -8.10
N GLY A 85 -15.20 -9.43 -9.10
CA GLY A 85 -15.76 -9.61 -10.43
C GLY A 85 -17.02 -10.47 -10.49
N ALA A 86 -17.18 -11.42 -9.56
CA ALA A 86 -18.41 -12.22 -9.45
C ALA A 86 -19.56 -11.49 -8.71
N SER A 87 -19.27 -10.37 -8.05
CA SER A 87 -20.23 -9.62 -7.23
C SER A 87 -20.83 -8.41 -7.96
N ILE A 88 -20.21 -7.97 -9.07
CA ILE A 88 -20.72 -6.93 -9.97
C ILE A 88 -21.35 -7.54 -11.22
#